data_AF-A0A7D9IH51-F1
#
_entry.id   AF-A0A7D9IH51-F1
#
_cell.length_a   1.000
_cell.length_b   1.000
_cell.length_c   1.000
_cell.angle_alpha   90.00
_cell.angle_beta   90.00
_cell.angle_gamma   90.00
#
_symmetry.space_group_name_H-M   'P 1'
#
loop_
_entity.id
_entity.type
_entity.pdbx_description
1 polymer ?
#
loop_
_entity_poly.entity_id
_entity_poly.type
_entity_poly.pdbx_seq_one_letter_code
_entity_poly.pdbx_strand_id
1 'polypeptide(L)'
;MSKSLNVATESLQFTSDKYDELIKRMKESERQRTLIMKENSELKAELTKVSTVIAALHHMVNEQEQYGRRDCLEFRGIPVSNSYTPEQTDEIVIKISEAVGVKIQKEDISISHRLPARRPTFARALSSSPPPIIAKFTRRNVRDKIYSARKNLRNISTSQFGFESQNKIFIVESLTKQNKLLFNKCLEAKQVNNFKFV
;
A
#
# COMPACT_ATOMS: atom_id res chain seq x y z
N MET A 1 58.26 54.64 36.44
CA MET A 1 57.19 54.82 35.43
C MET A 1 57.46 54.10 34.10
N SER A 2 58.69 54.09 33.56
CA SER A 2 58.95 53.47 32.24
C SER A 2 58.71 51.95 32.17
N LYS A 3 59.07 51.18 33.21
CA LYS A 3 58.88 49.71 33.22
C LYS A 3 57.41 49.29 33.14
N SER A 4 56.53 49.94 33.91
CA SER A 4 55.09 49.64 33.91
C SER A 4 54.42 50.01 32.58
N LEU A 5 54.89 51.10 31.95
CA LEU A 5 54.42 51.50 30.61
C LEU A 5 54.81 50.44 29.56
N ASN A 6 56.04 49.93 29.62
CA ASN A 6 56.55 48.93 28.66
C ASN A 6 55.77 47.61 28.73
N VAL A 7 55.50 47.13 29.95
CA VAL A 7 54.69 45.92 30.20
C VAL A 7 53.27 46.09 29.68
N ALA A 8 52.68 47.28 29.84
CA ALA A 8 51.35 47.58 29.32
C ALA A 8 51.32 47.58 27.77
N THR A 9 52.33 48.13 27.10
CA THR A 9 52.46 48.05 25.63
C THR A 9 52.66 46.63 25.12
N GLU A 10 53.48 45.80 25.79
CA GLU A 10 53.69 44.40 25.43
C GLU A 10 52.39 43.59 25.59
N SER A 11 51.65 43.82 26.67
CA SER A 11 50.34 43.21 26.89
C SER A 11 49.32 43.65 25.83
N LEU A 12 49.30 44.94 25.47
CA LEU A 12 48.43 45.45 24.42
C LEU A 12 48.76 44.82 23.06
N GLN A 13 50.05 44.71 22.71
CA GLN A 13 50.48 44.07 21.46
C GLN A 13 50.07 42.59 21.42
N PHE A 14 50.33 41.84 22.49
CA PHE A 14 49.89 40.45 22.60
C PHE A 14 48.37 40.32 22.41
N THR A 15 47.59 41.22 23.02
CA THR A 15 46.12 41.21 22.90
C THR A 15 45.68 41.54 21.48
N SER A 16 46.33 42.49 20.80
CA SER A 16 46.10 42.83 19.40
C SER A 16 46.36 41.64 18.48
N ASP A 17 47.49 40.95 18.65
CA ASP A 17 47.85 39.77 17.86
C ASP A 17 46.82 38.63 18.04
N LYS A 18 46.31 38.45 19.27
CA LYS A 18 45.22 37.50 19.55
C LYS A 18 43.90 37.93 18.93
N TYR A 19 43.62 39.23 18.86
CA TYR A 19 42.44 39.75 18.18
C TYR A 19 42.49 39.48 16.68
N ASP A 20 43.65 39.68 16.04
CA ASP A 20 43.86 39.38 14.62
C ASP A 20 43.74 37.87 14.33
N GLU A 21 44.25 37.02 15.21
CA GLU A 21 44.11 35.57 15.11
C GLU A 21 42.63 35.15 15.19
N LEU A 22 41.86 35.74 16.11
CA LEU A 22 40.42 35.51 16.23
C LEU A 22 39.66 35.95 14.97
N ILE A 23 39.98 37.12 14.40
CA ILE A 23 39.37 37.59 13.15
C ILE A 23 39.65 36.62 12.00
N LYS A 24 40.87 36.09 11.89
CA LYS A 24 41.21 35.09 10.86
C LYS A 24 40.38 33.81 11.03
N ARG A 25 40.27 33.28 12.26
CA ARG A 25 39.47 32.09 12.55
C ARG A 25 37.98 32.32 12.30
N MET A 26 37.46 33.50 12.64
CA MET A 26 36.07 33.88 12.40
C MET A 26 35.75 33.92 10.91
N LYS A 27 36.60 34.53 10.08
CA LYS A 27 36.44 34.56 8.62
C LYS A 27 36.44 33.16 8.00
N GLU A 28 37.33 32.28 8.45
CA GLU A 28 37.35 30.89 7.97
C GLU A 28 36.09 30.13 8.39
N SER A 29 35.61 30.33 9.62
CA SER A 29 34.36 29.72 10.10
C SER A 29 33.15 30.21 9.31
N GLU A 30 33.08 31.50 8.99
CA GLU A 30 32.02 32.05 8.12
C GLU A 30 32.06 31.43 6.72
N ARG A 31 33.27 31.28 6.14
CA ARG A 31 33.46 30.63 4.85
C ARG A 31 32.94 29.19 4.87
N GLN A 32 33.33 28.40 5.87
CA GLN A 32 32.83 27.03 6.03
C GLN A 32 31.31 26.98 6.21
N ARG A 33 30.75 27.89 7.02
CA ARG A 33 29.30 27.98 7.22
C ARG A 33 28.58 28.24 5.90
N THR A 34 29.08 29.14 5.05
CA THR A 34 28.47 29.40 3.75
C THR A 34 28.53 28.19 2.80
N LEU A 35 29.63 27.44 2.80
CA LEU A 35 29.77 26.21 2.01
C LEU A 35 28.80 25.14 2.47
N ILE A 36 28.73 24.90 3.79
CA ILE A 36 27.79 23.92 4.38
C ILE A 36 26.34 24.32 4.10
N MET A 37 26.00 25.60 4.21
CA MET A 37 24.64 26.07 3.89
C MET A 37 24.28 25.83 2.43
N LYS A 38 25.24 26.06 1.51
CA LYS A 38 25.06 25.79 0.08
C LYS A 38 24.84 24.29 -0.15
N GLU A 39 25.72 23.43 0.36
CA GLU A 39 25.61 21.98 0.21
C GLU A 39 24.29 21.45 0.80
N ASN A 40 23.88 21.94 1.97
CA ASN A 40 22.62 21.55 2.59
C ASN A 40 21.41 21.97 1.74
N SER A 41 21.45 23.14 1.10
CA SER A 41 20.40 23.56 0.17
C SER A 41 20.32 22.66 -1.07
N GLU A 42 21.47 22.27 -1.63
CA GLU A 42 21.57 21.38 -2.79
C GLU A 42 21.07 19.96 -2.44
N LEU A 43 21.48 19.43 -1.28
CA LEU A 43 21.02 18.13 -0.78
C LEU A 43 19.51 18.10 -0.54
N LYS A 44 18.93 19.17 0.03
CA LYS A 44 17.46 19.28 0.20
C LYS A 44 16.73 19.31 -1.13
N ALA A 45 17.26 20.03 -2.11
CA ALA A 45 16.70 20.07 -3.45
C ALA A 45 16.74 18.67 -4.09
N GLU A 46 17.86 17.97 -3.99
CA GLU A 46 17.99 16.62 -4.55
C GLU A 46 17.12 15.59 -3.82
N LEU A 47 17.03 15.66 -2.49
CA LEU A 47 16.13 14.82 -1.70
C LEU A 47 14.67 14.99 -2.13
N THR A 48 14.26 16.23 -2.41
CA THR A 48 12.91 16.53 -2.89
C THR A 48 12.68 15.90 -4.27
N LYS A 49 13.63 16.05 -5.21
CA LYS A 49 13.54 15.40 -6.53
C LYS A 49 13.45 13.88 -6.41
N VAL A 50 14.36 13.25 -5.67
CA VAL A 50 14.36 11.80 -5.47
C VAL A 50 13.05 11.33 -4.85
N SER A 51 12.55 12.03 -3.84
CA SER A 51 11.25 11.72 -3.22
C SER A 51 10.09 11.80 -4.22
N THR A 52 10.06 12.81 -5.09
CA THR A 52 9.03 12.93 -6.13
C THR A 52 9.10 11.79 -7.15
N VAL A 53 10.30 11.39 -7.57
CA VAL A 53 10.51 10.27 -8.49
C VAL A 53 10.06 8.96 -7.85
N ILE A 54 10.43 8.72 -6.59
CA ILE A 54 10.00 7.53 -5.84
C ILE A 54 8.48 7.47 -5.75
N ALA A 55 7.81 8.58 -5.43
CA ALA A 55 6.35 8.64 -5.38
C ALA A 55 5.71 8.32 -6.75
N ALA A 56 6.26 8.87 -7.83
CA ALA A 56 5.79 8.61 -9.19
C ALA A 56 5.98 7.14 -9.60
N LEU A 57 7.14 6.54 -9.27
CA LEU A 57 7.42 5.13 -9.53
C LEU A 57 6.49 4.21 -8.74
N HIS A 58 6.26 4.49 -7.45
CA HIS A 58 5.29 3.74 -6.65
C HIS A 58 3.89 3.80 -7.25
N HIS A 59 3.46 4.98 -7.71
CA HIS A 59 2.18 5.14 -8.39
C HIS A 59 2.11 4.29 -9.68
N MET A 60 3.13 4.36 -10.53
CA MET A 60 3.18 3.61 -11.79
C MET A 60 3.17 2.09 -11.57
N VAL A 61 3.92 1.60 -10.58
CA VAL A 61 3.92 0.19 -10.19
C VAL A 61 2.53 -0.25 -9.70
N ASN A 62 1.88 0.56 -8.86
CA ASN A 62 0.52 0.27 -8.38
C ASN A 62 -0.49 0.22 -9.54
N GLU A 63 -0.42 1.16 -10.48
CA GLU A 63 -1.31 1.19 -11.65
C GLU A 63 -1.09 -0.04 -12.54
N GLN A 64 0.16 -0.44 -12.78
CA GLN A 64 0.47 -1.63 -13.56
C GLN A 64 0.00 -2.92 -12.87
N GLU A 65 0.20 -3.03 -11.55
CA GLU A 65 -0.31 -4.15 -10.77
C GLU A 65 -1.85 -4.19 -10.78
N GLN A 66 -2.50 -3.04 -10.63
CA GLN A 66 -3.96 -2.94 -10.69
C GLN A 66 -4.49 -3.30 -12.07
N TYR A 67 -3.79 -2.90 -13.13
CA TYR A 67 -4.11 -3.26 -14.51
C TYR A 67 -4.11 -4.78 -14.70
N GLY A 68 -3.08 -5.47 -14.19
CA GLY A 68 -2.99 -6.94 -14.21
C GLY A 68 -4.09 -7.65 -13.42
N ARG A 69 -4.71 -6.98 -12.45
CA ARG A 69 -5.82 -7.50 -11.64
C ARG A 69 -7.20 -7.20 -12.22
N ARG A 70 -7.30 -6.47 -13.33
CA ARG A 70 -8.60 -6.10 -13.94
C ARG A 70 -9.43 -7.31 -14.32
N ASP A 71 -8.79 -8.41 -14.69
CA ASP A 71 -9.50 -9.64 -15.07
C ASP A 71 -9.69 -10.59 -13.88
N CYS A 72 -9.47 -10.12 -12.65
CA CYS A 72 -9.51 -10.95 -11.45
C CYS A 72 -10.68 -10.59 -10.52
N LEU A 73 -11.35 -11.62 -9.99
CA LEU A 73 -12.30 -11.49 -8.88
C LEU A 73 -11.81 -12.28 -7.67
N GLU A 74 -12.15 -11.81 -6.48
CA GLU A 74 -11.97 -12.53 -5.23
C GLU A 74 -13.33 -13.05 -4.73
N PHE A 75 -13.40 -14.36 -4.50
CA PHE A 75 -14.52 -15.08 -3.92
C PHE A 75 -14.21 -15.28 -2.43
N ARG A 76 -15.00 -14.63 -1.57
CA ARG A 76 -14.81 -14.62 -0.11
C ARG A 76 -15.92 -15.37 0.61
N GLY A 77 -15.59 -15.84 1.81
CA GLY A 77 -16.52 -16.58 2.67
C GLY A 77 -16.55 -18.08 2.39
N ILE A 78 -15.87 -18.55 1.34
CA ILE A 78 -15.79 -19.97 0.98
C ILE A 78 -14.89 -20.70 1.99
N PRO A 79 -15.39 -21.67 2.76
CA PRO A 79 -14.58 -22.48 3.66
C PRO A 79 -13.52 -23.25 2.90
N VAL A 80 -12.41 -23.57 3.55
CA VAL A 80 -11.43 -24.50 2.98
C VAL A 80 -12.03 -25.89 3.08
N SER A 81 -12.02 -26.65 1.98
CA SER A 81 -12.47 -28.04 2.00
C SER A 81 -11.56 -28.86 2.91
N ASN A 82 -12.14 -29.67 3.81
CA ASN A 82 -11.42 -30.61 4.67
C ASN A 82 -11.13 -31.95 3.96
N SER A 83 -11.25 -32.00 2.63
CA SER A 83 -10.99 -33.20 1.83
C SER A 83 -9.51 -33.57 1.81
N TYR A 84 -9.22 -34.87 1.67
CA TYR A 84 -7.88 -35.41 1.40
C TYR A 84 -7.37 -35.08 -0.01
N THR A 85 -8.24 -34.59 -0.90
CA THR A 85 -7.89 -34.20 -2.27
C THR A 85 -7.58 -32.70 -2.39
N PRO A 86 -6.73 -32.30 -3.35
CA PRO A 86 -6.50 -30.89 -3.64
C PRO A 86 -7.80 -30.15 -3.94
N GLU A 87 -7.96 -28.96 -3.37
CA GLU A 87 -9.14 -28.13 -3.58
C GLU A 87 -9.28 -27.70 -5.04
N GLN A 88 -10.40 -28.08 -5.67
CA GLN A 88 -10.71 -27.71 -7.05
C GLN A 88 -11.34 -26.30 -7.10
N THR A 89 -10.48 -25.29 -7.00
CA THR A 89 -10.90 -23.88 -6.96
C THR A 89 -11.66 -23.44 -8.22
N ASP A 90 -11.33 -23.98 -9.40
CA ASP A 90 -12.06 -23.72 -10.65
C ASP A 90 -13.53 -24.17 -10.55
N GLU A 91 -13.78 -25.38 -10.04
CA GLU A 91 -15.14 -25.92 -9.90
C GLU A 91 -15.98 -25.08 -8.94
N ILE A 92 -15.38 -24.59 -7.86
CA ILE A 92 -16.05 -23.70 -6.91
C ILE A 92 -16.45 -22.39 -7.61
N VAL A 93 -15.53 -21.80 -8.38
CA VAL A 93 -15.78 -20.56 -9.13
C VAL A 93 -16.89 -20.76 -10.17
N ILE A 94 -16.88 -21.89 -10.89
CA ILE A 94 -17.93 -22.24 -11.86
C ILE A 94 -19.29 -22.35 -11.16
N LYS A 95 -19.40 -23.14 -10.08
CA LYS A 95 -20.66 -23.33 -9.34
C LYS A 95 -21.23 -22.01 -8.78
N ILE A 96 -20.38 -21.16 -8.21
CA ILE A 96 -20.82 -19.85 -7.70
C ILE A 96 -21.25 -18.92 -8.84
N SER A 97 -20.54 -18.96 -9.98
CA SER A 97 -20.90 -18.16 -11.16
C SER A 97 -22.25 -18.58 -11.74
N GLU A 98 -22.51 -19.89 -11.82
CA GLU A 98 -23.80 -20.43 -12.22
C GLU A 98 -24.93 -20.02 -11.26
N ALA A 99 -24.67 -20.05 -9.95
CA ALA A 99 -25.63 -19.65 -8.94
C ALA A 99 -26.02 -18.16 -9.01
N VAL A 100 -25.15 -17.30 -9.55
CA VAL A 100 -25.51 -15.89 -9.85
C VAL A 100 -26.15 -15.72 -11.23
N GLY A 101 -26.32 -16.80 -12.00
CA GLY A 101 -26.95 -16.80 -13.32
C GLY A 101 -25.97 -16.63 -14.49
N VAL A 102 -24.66 -16.85 -14.27
CA VAL A 102 -23.63 -16.73 -15.32
C VAL A 102 -22.94 -18.08 -15.52
N LYS A 103 -23.35 -18.81 -16.56
CA LYS A 103 -22.71 -20.07 -16.95
C LYS A 103 -21.35 -19.78 -17.58
N ILE A 104 -20.31 -20.42 -17.06
CA ILE A 104 -18.93 -20.33 -17.53
C ILE A 104 -18.33 -21.72 -17.64
N GLN A 105 -17.31 -21.87 -18.49
CA GLN A 105 -16.55 -23.11 -18.63
C GLN A 105 -15.17 -22.97 -17.99
N LYS A 106 -14.44 -24.08 -17.88
CA LYS A 106 -13.09 -24.07 -17.31
C LYS A 106 -12.14 -23.16 -18.11
N GLU A 107 -12.32 -23.08 -19.43
CA GLU A 107 -11.52 -22.26 -20.34
C GLU A 107 -11.74 -20.75 -20.14
N ASP A 108 -12.85 -20.36 -19.51
CA ASP A 108 -13.08 -18.96 -19.11
C ASP A 108 -12.22 -18.55 -17.91
N ILE A 109 -11.65 -19.51 -17.18
CA ILE A 109 -10.75 -19.30 -16.04
C ILE A 109 -9.32 -19.55 -16.50
N SER A 110 -8.50 -18.51 -16.47
CA SER A 110 -7.07 -18.61 -16.77
C SER A 110 -6.30 -19.25 -15.61
N ILE A 111 -6.62 -18.86 -14.38
CA ILE A 111 -6.05 -19.44 -13.16
C ILE A 111 -6.96 -19.13 -11.97
N SER A 112 -7.13 -20.08 -11.06
CA SER A 112 -7.71 -19.82 -9.74
C SER A 112 -6.89 -20.50 -8.63
N HIS A 113 -6.86 -19.86 -7.47
CA HIS A 113 -6.16 -20.37 -6.28
C HIS A 113 -6.57 -19.58 -5.02
N ARG A 114 -6.26 -20.11 -3.84
CA ARG A 114 -6.41 -19.40 -2.57
C ARG A 114 -5.34 -18.31 -2.44
N LEU A 115 -5.75 -17.10 -2.09
CA LEU A 115 -4.81 -16.09 -1.62
C LEU A 115 -4.26 -16.49 -0.24
N PRO A 116 -3.03 -16.11 0.10
CA PRO A 116 -2.47 -16.38 1.43
C PRO A 116 -3.37 -15.85 2.53
N ALA A 117 -3.51 -16.64 3.61
CA ALA A 117 -4.18 -16.17 4.82
C ALA A 117 -3.51 -14.88 5.29
N ARG A 118 -4.30 -13.84 5.55
CA ARG A 118 -3.76 -12.62 6.19
C ARG A 118 -3.28 -13.00 7.58
N ARG A 119 -2.07 -12.56 7.96
CA ARG A 119 -1.54 -12.79 9.31
C ARG A 119 -2.61 -12.37 10.34
N PRO A 120 -2.93 -13.24 11.33
CA PRO A 120 -3.90 -12.90 12.35
C PRO A 120 -3.36 -11.72 13.15
N THR A 121 -4.02 -10.57 13.05
CA THR A 121 -3.87 -9.49 14.04
C THR A 121 -4.67 -9.89 15.28
N PHE A 122 -4.30 -9.43 16.48
CA PHE A 122 -5.06 -9.71 17.72
C PHE A 122 -6.57 -9.45 17.58
N ALA A 123 -6.97 -8.39 16.84
CA ALA A 123 -8.38 -8.08 16.56
C ALA A 123 -9.08 -9.03 15.54
N ARG A 124 -8.33 -9.77 14.72
CA ARG A 124 -8.85 -10.70 13.70
C ARG A 124 -8.67 -12.17 14.07
N ALA A 125 -7.92 -12.48 15.12
CA ALA A 125 -7.81 -13.84 15.65
C ALA A 125 -9.19 -14.41 16.06
N LEU A 126 -10.14 -13.53 16.43
CA LEU A 126 -11.54 -13.89 16.68
C LEU A 126 -12.38 -14.10 15.40
N SER A 127 -11.93 -13.61 14.24
CA SER A 127 -12.63 -13.73 12.95
C SER A 127 -11.82 -14.60 11.98
N SER A 128 -11.94 -15.91 12.12
CA SER A 128 -11.38 -16.89 11.17
C SER A 128 -12.15 -16.86 9.83
N SER A 129 -12.06 -15.74 9.10
CA SER A 129 -12.55 -15.70 7.73
C SER A 129 -11.61 -16.55 6.88
N PRO A 130 -12.12 -17.53 6.11
CA PRO A 130 -11.28 -18.37 5.29
C PRO A 130 -10.53 -17.52 4.24
N PRO A 131 -9.31 -17.94 3.84
CA PRO A 131 -8.55 -17.23 2.80
C PRO A 131 -9.36 -17.20 1.51
N PRO A 132 -9.49 -16.05 0.83
CA PRO A 132 -10.34 -15.96 -0.35
C PRO A 132 -9.75 -16.70 -1.55
N ILE A 133 -10.61 -17.15 -2.46
CA ILE A 133 -10.19 -17.68 -3.76
C ILE A 133 -10.07 -16.49 -4.72
N ILE A 134 -8.91 -16.31 -5.35
CA ILE A 134 -8.78 -15.40 -6.49
C ILE A 134 -8.94 -16.21 -7.77
N ALA A 135 -9.72 -15.69 -8.72
CA ALA A 135 -9.84 -16.26 -10.06
C ALA A 135 -9.55 -15.16 -11.09
N LYS A 136 -8.62 -15.45 -12.00
CA LYS A 136 -8.36 -14.65 -13.20
C LYS A 136 -9.13 -15.24 -14.36
N PHE A 137 -9.91 -14.42 -15.03
CA PHE A 137 -10.69 -14.81 -16.19
C PHE A 137 -9.91 -14.54 -17.48
N THR A 138 -10.11 -15.40 -18.47
CA THR A 138 -9.51 -15.26 -19.80
C THR A 138 -10.04 -14.03 -20.53
N ARG A 139 -11.31 -13.67 -20.28
CA ARG A 139 -11.99 -12.54 -20.92
C ARG A 139 -12.65 -11.63 -19.88
N ARG A 140 -12.35 -10.33 -19.98
CA ARG A 140 -12.89 -9.31 -19.07
C ARG A 140 -14.42 -9.23 -19.08
N ASN A 141 -15.05 -9.46 -20.23
CA ASN A 141 -16.51 -9.43 -20.33
C ASN A 141 -17.19 -10.54 -19.51
N VAL A 142 -16.58 -11.73 -19.41
CA VAL A 142 -17.08 -12.82 -18.56
C VAL A 142 -16.97 -12.43 -17.10
N ARG A 143 -15.80 -11.91 -16.70
CA ARG A 143 -15.57 -11.33 -15.37
C ARG A 143 -16.65 -10.30 -15.01
N ASP A 144 -16.91 -9.34 -15.90
CA ASP A 144 -17.82 -8.22 -15.64
C ASP A 144 -19.29 -8.67 -15.54
N LYS A 145 -19.69 -9.69 -16.31
CA LYS A 145 -21.00 -10.35 -16.18
C LYS A 145 -21.16 -10.97 -14.79
N ILE A 146 -20.18 -11.74 -14.33
CA ILE A 146 -20.19 -12.36 -12.99
C ILE A 146 -20.27 -11.27 -11.91
N TYR A 147 -19.42 -10.24 -12.00
CA TYR A 147 -19.39 -9.16 -11.02
C TYR A 147 -20.70 -8.39 -10.95
N SER A 148 -21.34 -8.11 -12.10
CA SER A 148 -22.62 -7.41 -12.17
C SER A 148 -23.77 -8.25 -11.59
N ALA A 149 -23.70 -9.56 -11.73
CA ALA A 149 -24.67 -10.50 -11.20
C ALA A 149 -24.52 -10.80 -9.69
N ARG A 150 -23.43 -10.35 -9.04
CA ARG A 150 -23.10 -10.67 -7.63
C ARG A 150 -24.21 -10.38 -6.62
N LYS A 151 -25.11 -9.42 -6.92
CA LYS A 151 -26.27 -9.09 -6.07
C LYS A 151 -27.21 -10.29 -5.85
N ASN A 152 -27.19 -11.26 -6.77
CA ASN A 152 -27.97 -12.49 -6.70
C ASN A 152 -27.48 -13.42 -5.58
N LEU A 153 -26.27 -13.21 -5.02
CA LEU A 153 -25.75 -13.95 -3.86
C LEU A 153 -26.42 -13.61 -2.53
N ARG A 154 -27.31 -12.62 -2.46
CA ARG A 154 -27.86 -12.10 -1.20
C ARG A 154 -28.47 -13.19 -0.29
N ASN A 155 -29.07 -14.22 -0.89
CA ASN A 155 -29.73 -15.32 -0.20
C ASN A 155 -29.04 -16.68 -0.44
N ILE A 156 -27.81 -16.67 -0.96
CA ILE A 156 -27.02 -17.86 -1.27
C ILE A 156 -25.92 -17.98 -0.22
N SER A 157 -25.83 -19.16 0.41
CA SER A 157 -24.79 -19.49 1.39
C SER A 157 -23.96 -20.68 0.92
N THR A 158 -22.83 -20.91 1.60
CA THR A 158 -21.91 -21.99 1.24
C THR A 158 -22.49 -23.39 1.38
N SER A 159 -23.55 -23.58 2.18
CA SER A 159 -24.21 -24.89 2.30
C SER A 159 -24.86 -25.37 1.01
N GLN A 160 -25.28 -24.47 0.13
CA GLN A 160 -25.83 -24.82 -1.19
C GLN A 160 -24.79 -25.43 -2.13
N PHE A 161 -23.51 -25.35 -1.78
CA PHE A 161 -22.40 -25.89 -2.56
C PHE A 161 -21.71 -27.08 -1.89
N GLY A 162 -22.35 -27.67 -0.86
CA GLY A 162 -21.84 -28.84 -0.15
C GLY A 162 -20.82 -28.54 0.95
N PHE A 163 -20.68 -27.27 1.36
CA PHE A 163 -19.87 -26.94 2.54
C PHE A 163 -20.70 -27.09 3.83
N GLU A 164 -20.08 -27.59 4.90
CA GLU A 164 -20.75 -27.78 6.20
C GLU A 164 -21.18 -26.45 6.84
N SER A 165 -20.40 -25.39 6.64
CA SER A 165 -20.70 -24.06 7.18
C SER A 165 -21.63 -23.27 6.26
N GLN A 166 -22.44 -22.40 6.86
CA GLN A 166 -23.39 -21.52 6.19
C GLN A 166 -22.88 -20.08 6.08
N ASN A 167 -21.69 -19.91 5.49
CA ASN A 167 -21.09 -18.62 5.33
C ASN A 167 -21.76 -17.82 4.20
N LYS A 168 -21.81 -16.50 4.37
CA LYS A 168 -22.18 -15.59 3.28
C LYS A 168 -21.06 -15.53 2.24
N ILE A 169 -21.43 -15.59 0.97
CA ILE A 169 -20.48 -15.50 -0.15
C ILE A 169 -20.42 -14.06 -0.65
N PHE A 170 -19.21 -13.57 -0.90
CA PHE A 170 -18.99 -12.27 -1.51
C PHE A 170 -18.10 -12.40 -2.74
N ILE A 171 -18.49 -11.75 -3.83
CA ILE A 171 -17.65 -11.54 -5.00
C ILE A 171 -17.21 -10.08 -4.99
N VAL A 172 -15.90 -9.86 -4.97
CA VAL A 172 -15.32 -8.51 -4.99
C VAL A 172 -14.24 -8.40 -6.07
N GLU A 173 -13.96 -7.18 -6.51
CA GLU A 173 -12.84 -6.94 -7.42
C GLU A 173 -11.50 -7.16 -6.71
N SER A 174 -10.52 -7.69 -7.45
CA SER A 174 -9.14 -7.78 -6.96
C SER A 174 -8.46 -6.42 -7.07
N LEU A 175 -8.34 -5.76 -5.93
CA LEU A 175 -7.66 -4.46 -5.82
C LEU A 175 -6.27 -4.62 -5.21
N THR A 176 -5.32 -3.76 -5.60
CA THR A 176 -4.01 -3.65 -4.94
C THR A 176 -4.17 -3.21 -3.48
N LYS A 177 -3.12 -3.37 -2.67
CA LYS A 177 -3.16 -2.96 -1.26
C LYS A 177 -3.50 -1.47 -1.11
N GLN A 178 -2.88 -0.62 -1.92
CA GLN A 178 -3.11 0.82 -1.91
C GLN A 178 -4.55 1.16 -2.34
N ASN A 179 -5.04 0.55 -3.41
CA ASN A 179 -6.39 0.81 -3.91
C ASN A 179 -7.47 0.29 -2.94
N LYS A 180 -7.24 -0.83 -2.25
CA LYS A 180 -8.11 -1.30 -1.15
C LYS A 180 -8.15 -0.30 0.00
N LEU A 181 -7.00 0.27 0.38
CA LEU A 181 -6.95 1.29 1.43
C LEU A 181 -7.72 2.54 1.02
N LEU A 182 -7.50 3.03 -0.20
CA LEU A 182 -8.24 4.18 -0.73
C LEU A 182 -9.74 3.92 -0.77
N PHE A 183 -10.16 2.76 -1.30
CA PHE A 183 -11.56 2.36 -1.34
C PHE A 183 -12.20 2.33 0.05
N ASN A 184 -11.52 1.78 1.05
CA ASN A 184 -12.01 1.76 2.43
C ASN A 184 -12.16 3.19 2.99
N LYS A 185 -11.19 4.08 2.76
CA LYS A 185 -11.30 5.50 3.16
C LYS A 185 -12.50 6.18 2.49
N CYS A 186 -12.76 5.89 1.22
CA CYS A 186 -13.94 6.41 0.53
C CYS A 186 -15.25 5.85 1.12
N LEU A 187 -15.29 4.57 1.52
CA LEU A 187 -16.44 3.99 2.21
C LEU A 187 -16.68 4.63 3.58
N GLU A 188 -15.62 4.90 4.34
CA GLU A 188 -15.70 5.62 5.62
C GLU A 188 -16.24 7.04 5.40
N ALA A 189 -15.68 7.77 4.43
CA ALA A 189 -16.16 9.11 4.08
C ALA A 189 -17.63 9.09 3.65
N LYS A 190 -18.06 8.09 2.88
CA LYS A 190 -19.47 7.92 2.51
C LYS A 190 -20.38 7.79 3.74
N GLN A 191 -19.98 6.98 4.71
CA GLN A 191 -20.76 6.77 5.93
C GLN A 191 -20.85 8.06 6.74
N VAL A 192 -19.72 8.74 6.96
CA VAL A 192 -19.65 9.98 7.73
C VAL A 192 -20.47 11.10 7.09
N ASN A 193 -20.41 11.21 5.75
CA ASN A 193 -21.08 12.28 5.02
C ASN A 193 -22.47 11.89 4.48
N ASN A 194 -22.98 10.70 4.82
CA ASN A 194 -24.26 10.16 4.34
C ASN A 194 -24.42 10.18 2.81
N PHE A 195 -23.35 9.95 2.05
CA PHE A 195 -23.44 9.87 0.59
C PHE A 195 -24.15 8.57 0.16
N LYS A 196 -24.87 8.64 -0.96
CA LYS A 196 -25.59 7.48 -1.53
C LYS A 196 -24.64 6.47 -2.16
N PHE A 197 -23.59 6.96 -2.84
CA PHE A 197 -22.65 6.14 -3.61
C PHE A 197 -21.19 6.52 -3.28
N VAL A 198 -20.28 5.58 -3.57
CA VAL A 198 -18.83 5.80 -3.66
C VAL A 198 -18.44 5.66 -5.12
#